data_AF-A0A0D8Y6D7-F1
#
_entry.id   AF-A0A0D8Y6D7-F1
#
_cell.length_a   1.000
_cell.length_b   1.000
_cell.length_c   1.000
_cell.angle_alpha   90.00
_cell.angle_beta   90.00
_cell.angle_gamma   90.00
#
_symmetry.space_group_name_H-M   'P 1'
#
loop_
_entity.id
_entity.type
_entity.pdbx_description
1 polymer ?
#
loop_
_entity_poly.entity_id
_entity_poly.type
_entity_poly.pdbx_seq_one_letter_code
_entity_poly.pdbx_strand_id
1 'polypeptide(L)'
;MDEVPQGRMRQNINAAGLGVQNIRSSVGTVAVHVRFVNLTSTDVDIIWINEEGRGVRYGQLKNAQYLDISTYEGHPWIFRESGVGDILIGQPGRIAVYFPRRENLNTTNRVCVLITFPLMSLRDWAVRAVANFVEISPHALFNLPIPKEIRNLLVHRLQYVSIFEPNPLLGRLLRGTIQRYLNPSLQMPASQFLVDIANERPVEENQQ
;
A
#
# COMPACT_ATOMS: atom_id res chain seq x y z
N MET A 1 -13.19 29.51 -9.73
CA MET A 1 -12.82 28.62 -10.86
C MET A 1 -11.31 28.55 -10.80
N ASP A 2 -10.76 27.51 -10.19
CA ASP A 2 -9.31 27.32 -10.15
C ASP A 2 -9.02 25.85 -10.42
N GLU A 3 -8.45 25.61 -11.59
CA GLU A 3 -8.04 24.31 -12.11
C GLU A 3 -6.83 23.80 -11.31
N VAL A 4 -7.00 22.66 -10.66
CA VAL A 4 -5.87 21.87 -10.13
C VAL A 4 -5.20 21.17 -11.32
N PRO A 5 -3.85 21.25 -11.49
CA PRO A 5 -3.19 20.65 -12.64
C PRO A 5 -3.37 19.13 -12.62
N GLN A 6 -4.19 18.63 -13.54
CA GLN A 6 -4.36 17.20 -13.80
C GLN A 6 -3.16 16.73 -14.63
N GLY A 7 -2.23 16.00 -14.01
CA GLY A 7 -1.06 15.53 -14.72
C GLY A 7 -0.18 14.58 -13.92
N ARG A 8 -0.74 13.45 -13.44
CA ARG A 8 -0.01 12.19 -13.21
C ARG A 8 -1.01 11.06 -12.88
N MET A 9 -0.78 9.91 -13.51
CA MET A 9 -1.57 8.67 -13.47
C MET A 9 -2.38 8.48 -12.17
N ARG A 10 -3.71 8.51 -12.28
CA ARG A 10 -4.64 8.13 -11.22
C ARG A 10 -4.55 6.62 -11.01
N GLN A 11 -3.71 6.20 -10.06
CA GLN A 11 -3.72 4.82 -9.59
C GLN A 11 -4.87 4.67 -8.58
N ASN A 12 -5.96 4.06 -9.02
CA ASN A 12 -7.10 3.72 -8.17
C ASN A 12 -6.68 2.61 -7.21
N ILE A 13 -6.38 2.94 -5.96
CA ILE A 13 -6.08 1.94 -4.93
C ILE A 13 -7.41 1.53 -4.31
N ASN A 14 -7.83 0.27 -4.49
CA ASN A 14 -9.06 -0.24 -3.88
C ASN A 14 -8.90 -0.28 -2.35
N ALA A 15 -9.63 0.57 -1.62
CA ALA A 15 -9.55 0.66 -0.16
C ALA A 15 -9.98 -0.64 0.54
N ALA A 16 -10.85 -1.43 -0.11
CA ALA A 16 -11.34 -2.71 0.37
C ALA A 16 -10.22 -3.71 0.68
N GLY A 17 -9.08 -3.59 0.00
CA GLY A 17 -7.98 -4.50 0.27
C GLY A 17 -7.14 -4.11 1.50
N LEU A 18 -7.22 -2.88 1.99
CA LEU A 18 -6.40 -2.41 3.12
C LEU A 18 -6.92 -2.93 4.49
N GLY A 19 -7.86 -3.89 4.49
CA GLY A 19 -8.53 -4.39 5.69
C GLY A 19 -9.50 -3.39 6.32
N VAL A 20 -9.72 -2.25 5.67
CA VAL A 20 -10.57 -1.16 6.14
C VAL A 20 -11.92 -1.25 5.42
N GLN A 21 -12.88 -1.94 6.04
CA GLN A 21 -14.23 -2.10 5.47
C GLN A 21 -15.13 -0.91 5.85
N ASN A 22 -16.04 -0.53 4.95
CA ASN A 22 -17.07 0.50 5.16
C ASN A 22 -16.57 1.91 5.51
N ILE A 23 -15.37 2.29 5.06
CA ILE A 23 -14.87 3.66 5.21
C ILE A 23 -14.99 4.40 3.86
N ARG A 24 -15.66 5.55 3.90
CA ARG A 24 -15.84 6.46 2.76
C ARG A 24 -16.02 7.89 3.26
N SER A 25 -15.71 8.86 2.40
CA SER A 25 -16.00 10.25 2.70
C SER A 25 -17.50 10.53 2.65
N SER A 26 -17.97 11.38 3.55
CA SER A 26 -19.26 12.07 3.42
C SER A 26 -19.08 13.36 2.61
N VAL A 27 -20.20 13.97 2.20
CA VAL A 27 -20.18 15.32 1.60
C VAL A 27 -19.47 16.28 2.56
N GLY A 28 -18.43 16.94 2.07
CA GLY A 28 -17.61 17.87 2.85
C GLY A 28 -18.37 19.14 3.16
N THR A 29 -18.62 19.42 4.44
CA THR A 29 -19.37 20.62 4.89
C THR A 29 -18.49 21.58 5.67
N VAL A 30 -17.50 21.07 6.39
CA VAL A 30 -16.61 21.87 7.26
C VAL A 30 -15.17 21.68 6.80
N ALA A 31 -14.54 22.74 6.30
CA ALA A 31 -13.15 22.70 5.86
C ALA A 31 -12.18 22.61 7.06
N VAL A 32 -11.14 21.79 6.90
CA VAL A 32 -10.07 21.58 7.88
C VAL A 32 -8.73 21.59 7.14
N HIS A 33 -7.71 22.22 7.75
CA HIS A 33 -6.37 22.27 7.18
C HIS A 33 -5.42 21.36 7.96
N VAL A 34 -4.71 20.49 7.25
CA VAL A 34 -3.81 19.51 7.85
C VAL A 34 -2.45 19.54 7.16
N ARG A 35 -1.42 19.17 7.91
CA ARG A 35 -0.06 18.99 7.41
C ARG A 35 0.38 17.56 7.69
N PHE A 36 0.53 16.77 6.63
CA PHE A 36 1.10 15.42 6.74
C PHE A 36 2.61 15.52 6.66
N VAL A 37 3.33 14.92 7.62
CA VAL A 37 4.80 14.93 7.67
C VAL A 37 5.30 13.50 7.68
N ASN A 38 6.18 13.15 6.75
CA ASN A 38 6.79 11.83 6.70
C ASN A 38 8.03 11.77 7.60
N LEU A 39 7.95 10.99 8.68
CA LEU A 39 9.08 10.71 9.57
C LEU A 39 9.69 9.31 9.36
N THR A 40 9.22 8.55 8.36
CA THR A 40 9.82 7.26 8.00
C THR A 40 10.99 7.47 7.04
N SER A 41 11.89 6.50 6.96
CA SER A 41 12.98 6.47 5.97
C SER A 41 12.53 6.07 4.57
N THR A 42 11.24 5.80 4.37
CA THR A 42 10.67 5.28 3.13
C THR A 42 9.77 6.34 2.50
N ASP A 43 9.52 6.22 1.19
CA ASP A 43 8.53 7.06 0.53
C ASP A 43 7.11 6.66 0.99
N VAL A 44 6.23 7.66 1.15
CA VAL A 44 4.88 7.47 1.67
C VAL A 44 3.85 8.04 0.71
N ASP A 45 2.87 7.23 0.33
CA ASP A 45 1.68 7.63 -0.39
C ASP A 45 0.62 8.17 0.57
N ILE A 46 0.16 9.38 0.28
CA ILE A 46 -0.96 10.03 0.96
C ILE A 46 -2.21 9.76 0.14
N ILE A 47 -3.16 9.03 0.71
CA ILE A 47 -4.33 8.54 -0.02
C ILE A 47 -5.59 8.97 0.72
N TRP A 48 -6.49 9.62 -0.01
CA TRP A 48 -7.83 9.98 0.45
C TRP A 48 -8.81 8.88 0.06
N ILE A 49 -9.72 8.47 0.95
CA ILE A 49 -10.81 7.56 0.59
C ILE A 49 -12.04 8.37 0.21
N ASN A 50 -12.40 8.34 -1.07
CA ASN A 50 -13.49 9.15 -1.61
C ASN A 50 -14.89 8.65 -1.19
N GLU A 51 -15.93 9.28 -1.73
CA GLU A 51 -17.34 9.01 -1.43
C GLU A 51 -17.78 7.60 -1.83
N GLU A 52 -17.15 7.00 -2.84
CA GLU A 52 -17.39 5.61 -3.23
C GLU A 52 -16.56 4.59 -2.43
N GLY A 53 -15.76 5.04 -1.47
CA GLY A 53 -14.85 4.16 -0.72
C GLY A 53 -13.59 3.78 -1.52
N ARG A 54 -13.25 4.51 -2.58
CA ARG A 54 -12.04 4.26 -3.38
C ARG A 54 -10.89 5.13 -2.90
N GLY A 55 -9.69 4.55 -2.84
CA GLY A 55 -8.46 5.27 -2.48
C GLY A 55 -7.94 6.08 -3.67
N VAL A 56 -7.89 7.40 -3.49
CA VAL A 56 -7.35 8.37 -4.43
C VAL A 56 -6.01 8.86 -3.88
N ARG A 57 -4.91 8.51 -4.56
CA ARG A 57 -3.58 9.02 -4.21
C ARG A 57 -3.51 10.52 -4.46
N TYR A 58 -3.25 11.28 -3.41
CA TYR A 58 -3.16 12.74 -3.44
C TYR A 58 -1.72 13.22 -3.63
N GLY A 59 -0.75 12.46 -3.14
CA GLY A 59 0.66 12.78 -3.27
C GLY A 59 1.57 11.69 -2.72
N GLN A 60 2.88 11.93 -2.88
CA GLN A 60 3.95 11.11 -2.32
C GLN A 60 4.88 12.00 -1.51
N LEU A 61 5.25 11.55 -0.32
CA LEU A 61 6.21 12.22 0.56
C LEU A 61 7.48 11.39 0.67
N LYS A 62 8.62 11.99 0.36
CA LYS A 62 9.93 11.41 0.71
C LYS A 62 10.22 11.62 2.19
N ASN A 63 11.29 11.00 2.68
CA ASN A 63 11.77 11.20 4.05
C ASN A 63 11.87 12.68 4.42
N ALA A 64 11.35 13.03 5.61
CA ALA A 64 11.32 14.38 6.18
C ALA A 64 10.53 15.44 5.36
N GLN A 65 9.82 15.03 4.30
CA GLN A 65 8.95 15.94 3.56
C GLN A 65 7.58 16.08 4.21
N TYR A 66 6.89 17.17 3.87
CA TYR A 66 5.52 17.41 4.29
C TYR A 66 4.62 17.81 3.12
N LEU A 67 3.32 17.59 3.28
CA LEU A 67 2.26 17.98 2.34
C LEU A 67 1.15 18.68 3.11
N ASP A 68 0.85 19.91 2.72
CA ASP A 68 -0.28 20.68 3.26
C ASP A 68 -1.53 20.37 2.44
N ILE A 69 -2.60 19.98 3.14
CA ILE A 69 -3.89 19.64 2.51
C ILE A 69 -5.00 20.44 3.16
N SER A 70 -5.84 21.04 2.32
CA SER A 70 -7.16 21.53 2.70
C SER A 70 -8.17 20.44 2.38
N THR A 71 -8.78 19.86 3.41
CA THR A 71 -9.73 18.75 3.32
C THR A 71 -10.99 19.10 4.12
N TYR A 72 -11.89 18.13 4.32
CA TYR A 72 -13.09 18.32 5.11
C TYR A 72 -13.07 17.43 6.36
N GLU A 73 -13.77 17.90 7.39
CA GLU A 73 -13.98 17.14 8.61
C GLU A 73 -14.58 15.76 8.31
N GLY A 74 -14.03 14.73 8.95
CA GLY A 74 -14.48 13.35 8.77
C GLY A 74 -14.05 12.68 7.47
N HIS A 75 -13.31 13.35 6.57
CA HIS A 75 -12.74 12.69 5.38
C HIS A 75 -11.65 11.69 5.78
N PRO A 76 -11.76 10.39 5.48
CA PRO A 76 -10.73 9.40 5.77
C PRO A 76 -9.46 9.57 4.93
N TRP A 77 -8.32 9.58 5.62
CA TRP A 77 -6.98 9.57 5.04
C TRP A 77 -6.20 8.36 5.54
N ILE A 78 -5.47 7.72 4.63
CA ILE A 78 -4.56 6.63 4.95
C ILE A 78 -3.15 6.99 4.46
N PHE A 79 -2.17 6.40 5.12
CA PHE A 79 -0.77 6.54 4.79
C PHE A 79 -0.22 5.16 4.49
N ARG A 80 0.47 5.03 3.37
CA ARG A 80 1.00 3.74 2.93
C ARG A 80 2.43 3.94 2.48
N GLU A 81 3.31 3.02 2.83
CA GLU A 81 4.63 2.99 2.19
C GLU A 81 4.46 2.77 0.68
N SER A 82 5.12 3.61 -0.13
CA SER A 82 4.95 3.61 -1.57
C SER A 82 5.36 2.28 -2.22
N GLY A 83 4.65 1.91 -3.28
CA GLY A 83 4.86 0.65 -3.98
C GLY A 83 4.02 -0.47 -3.39
N VAL A 84 4.66 -1.39 -2.66
CA VAL A 84 4.02 -2.61 -2.11
C VAL A 84 3.93 -2.60 -0.58
N GLY A 85 4.06 -1.40 -0.02
CA GLY A 85 4.35 -1.22 1.38
C GLY A 85 3.15 -1.33 2.33
N ASP A 86 3.49 -1.39 3.62
CA ASP A 86 2.53 -1.50 4.72
C ASP A 86 1.73 -0.21 4.92
N ILE A 87 0.58 -0.34 5.60
CA ILE A 87 -0.12 0.81 6.17
C ILE A 87 0.70 1.39 7.32
N LEU A 88 0.85 2.71 7.29
CA LEU A 88 1.54 3.51 8.29
C LEU A 88 0.52 4.16 9.22
N ILE A 89 1.00 4.69 10.35
CA ILE A 89 0.16 5.33 11.34
C ILE A 89 0.44 6.83 11.42
N GLY A 90 -0.62 7.62 11.58
CA GLY A 90 -0.54 9.03 11.93
C GLY A 90 -0.47 9.24 13.46
N GLN A 91 0.34 10.20 13.87
CA GLN A 91 0.35 10.77 15.22
C GLN A 91 -0.26 12.17 15.21
N PRO A 92 -0.94 12.59 16.30
CA PRO A 92 -1.11 11.86 17.56
C PRO A 92 -2.12 10.70 17.47
N GLY A 93 -1.92 9.65 18.28
CA GLY A 93 -2.93 8.61 18.54
C GLY A 93 -2.75 7.24 17.86
N ARG A 94 -1.64 7.02 17.12
CA ARG A 94 -1.37 5.75 16.40
C ARG A 94 -2.53 5.34 15.47
N ILE A 95 -2.96 6.29 14.65
CA ILE A 95 -4.18 6.18 13.87
C ILE A 95 -3.85 5.61 12.47
N ALA A 96 -4.41 4.45 12.13
CA ALA A 96 -4.26 3.84 10.79
C ALA A 96 -5.09 4.55 9.71
N VAL A 97 -6.24 5.14 10.10
CA VAL A 97 -7.11 5.95 9.24
C VAL A 97 -7.37 7.28 9.92
N TYR A 98 -6.73 8.33 9.44
CA TYR A 98 -6.85 9.65 10.01
C TYR A 98 -8.15 10.32 9.56
N PHE A 99 -8.92 10.80 10.52
CA PHE A 99 -10.12 11.59 10.30
C PHE A 99 -9.86 13.02 10.82
N PRO A 100 -9.72 14.02 9.92
CA PRO A 100 -9.61 15.40 10.30
C PRO A 100 -10.79 15.77 11.19
N ARG A 101 -10.50 16.35 12.35
CA ARG A 101 -11.48 16.90 13.28
C ARG A 101 -11.24 18.38 13.41
N ARG A 102 -12.32 19.13 13.60
CA ARG A 102 -12.20 20.54 13.97
C ARG A 102 -11.80 20.65 15.43
N GLU A 103 -10.53 20.96 15.69
CA GLU A 103 -10.09 21.37 17.02
C GLU A 103 -10.21 22.90 17.19
N ASN A 104 -10.54 23.33 18.41
CA ASN A 104 -11.10 24.64 18.71
C ASN A 104 -10.28 25.87 18.22
N LEU A 105 -11.02 26.81 17.60
CA LEU A 105 -10.80 28.27 17.59
C LEU A 105 -9.42 28.79 17.17
N ASN A 106 -9.00 28.51 15.93
CA ASN A 106 -8.36 29.49 15.03
C ASN A 106 -8.22 28.83 13.65
N THR A 107 -9.07 29.25 12.71
CA THR A 107 -9.26 28.67 11.37
C THR A 107 -7.98 28.57 10.52
N THR A 108 -6.89 29.21 10.95
CA THR A 108 -5.61 29.27 10.23
C THR A 108 -4.58 28.23 10.69
N ASN A 109 -4.77 27.56 11.82
CA ASN A 109 -3.79 26.58 12.29
C ASN A 109 -3.97 25.22 11.59
N ARG A 110 -2.90 24.75 10.94
CA ARG A 110 -2.85 23.41 10.37
C ARG A 110 -2.59 22.38 11.45
N VAL A 111 -3.40 21.33 11.50
CA VAL A 111 -3.11 20.18 12.37
C VAL A 111 -1.97 19.37 11.75
N CYS A 112 -0.85 19.27 12.47
CA CYS A 112 0.28 18.45 12.05
C CYS A 112 0.02 16.99 12.39
N VAL A 113 0.11 16.13 11.38
CA VAL A 113 -0.01 14.68 11.52
C VAL A 113 1.33 14.05 11.12
N LEU A 114 1.98 13.41 12.09
CA LEU A 114 3.29 12.81 11.90
C LEU A 114 3.14 11.35 11.51
N ILE A 115 3.64 10.97 10.34
CA ILE A 115 3.51 9.63 9.78
C ILE A 115 4.72 8.80 10.20
N THR A 116 4.45 7.64 10.79
CA THR A 116 5.46 6.72 11.31
C THR A 116 5.08 5.27 11.01
N PHE A 117 6.04 4.35 11.07
CA PHE A 117 5.72 2.93 11.11
C PHE A 117 4.94 2.58 12.38
N PRO A 118 3.96 1.66 12.31
CA PRO A 118 3.36 1.13 13.51
C PRO A 118 4.42 0.47 14.39
N LEU A 119 4.17 0.47 15.71
CA LEU A 119 4.99 -0.34 16.61
C LEU A 119 4.67 -1.80 16.36
N MET A 120 5.49 -2.44 15.54
CA MET A 120 5.36 -3.84 15.18
C MET A 120 6.15 -4.72 16.16
N SER A 121 5.72 -5.97 16.32
CA SER A 121 6.54 -6.94 17.06
C SER A 121 7.83 -7.24 16.29
N LEU A 122 8.87 -7.70 16.98
CA LEU A 122 10.10 -8.15 16.32
C LEU A 122 9.81 -9.26 15.29
N ARG A 123 8.82 -10.11 15.57
CA ARG A 123 8.35 -11.15 14.65
C ARG A 123 7.85 -10.54 13.34
N ASP A 124 7.01 -9.51 13.41
CA ASP A 124 6.45 -8.88 12.21
C ASP A 124 7.52 -8.11 11.43
N TRP A 125 8.45 -7.45 12.13
CA TRP A 125 9.63 -6.83 11.50
C TRP A 125 10.51 -7.86 10.77
N ALA A 126 10.75 -9.01 11.38
CA ALA A 126 11.53 -10.08 10.76
C ALA A 126 10.81 -10.66 9.53
N VAL A 127 9.50 -10.91 9.62
CA VAL A 127 8.68 -11.37 8.49
C VAL A 127 8.71 -10.33 7.36
N ARG A 128 8.58 -9.03 7.69
CA ARG A 128 8.70 -7.94 6.73
C ARG A 128 10.07 -7.91 6.06
N ALA A 129 11.14 -7.96 6.83
CA ALA A 129 12.50 -7.95 6.29
C ALA A 129 12.71 -9.11 5.32
N VAL A 130 12.35 -10.33 5.73
CA VAL A 130 12.48 -11.53 4.88
C VAL A 130 11.63 -11.40 3.61
N ALA A 131 10.38 -10.94 3.71
CA ALA A 131 9.51 -10.76 2.54
C ALA A 131 10.08 -9.76 1.51
N ASN A 132 10.85 -8.76 1.95
CA ASN A 132 11.47 -7.78 1.07
C ASN A 132 12.74 -8.31 0.36
N PHE A 133 13.37 -9.38 0.87
CA PHE A 133 14.59 -9.95 0.30
C PHE A 133 14.39 -11.27 -0.44
N VAL A 134 13.33 -12.03 -0.09
CA VAL A 134 13.08 -13.33 -0.70
C VAL A 134 12.56 -13.16 -2.12
N GLU A 135 13.20 -13.85 -3.05
CA GLU A 135 12.71 -13.96 -4.43
C GLU A 135 11.29 -14.53 -4.45
N ILE A 136 10.42 -13.90 -5.24
CA ILE A 136 9.00 -14.27 -5.34
C ILE A 136 8.88 -15.52 -6.23
N SER A 137 9.35 -16.66 -5.74
CA SER A 137 9.21 -17.96 -6.38
C SER A 137 8.72 -19.02 -5.37
N PRO A 138 7.86 -19.97 -5.78
CA PRO A 138 7.41 -21.04 -4.87
C PRO A 138 8.58 -21.84 -4.30
N HIS A 139 9.60 -22.09 -5.14
CA HIS A 139 10.78 -22.85 -4.77
C HIS A 139 11.59 -22.17 -3.67
N ALA A 140 11.84 -20.86 -3.79
CA ALA A 140 12.53 -20.09 -2.77
C ALA A 140 11.78 -20.16 -1.44
N LEU A 141 10.46 -19.96 -1.44
CA LEU A 141 9.62 -20.06 -0.24
C LEU A 141 9.71 -21.45 0.41
N PHE A 142 9.64 -22.54 -0.37
CA PHE A 142 9.70 -23.90 0.15
C PHE A 142 11.04 -24.28 0.77
N ASN A 143 12.13 -23.70 0.28
CA ASN A 143 13.48 -24.04 0.70
C ASN A 143 14.04 -23.13 1.80
N LEU A 144 13.29 -22.12 2.24
CA LEU A 144 13.71 -21.29 3.37
C LEU A 144 13.93 -22.18 4.61
N PRO A 145 15.10 -22.14 5.26
CA PRO A 145 15.42 -22.94 6.45
C PRO A 145 14.76 -22.36 7.71
N ILE A 146 13.45 -22.16 7.65
CA ILE A 146 12.61 -21.59 8.70
C ILE A 146 11.40 -22.50 8.95
N PRO A 147 10.83 -22.48 10.17
CA PRO A 147 9.62 -23.24 10.49
C PRO A 147 8.46 -22.90 9.56
N LYS A 148 7.58 -23.89 9.32
CA LYS A 148 6.40 -23.78 8.45
C LYS A 148 5.48 -22.64 8.89
N GLU A 149 5.37 -22.42 10.19
CA GLU A 149 4.53 -21.37 10.79
C GLU A 149 4.98 -19.98 10.35
N ILE A 150 6.30 -19.72 10.35
CA ILE A 150 6.87 -18.46 9.89
C ILE A 150 6.71 -18.31 8.37
N ARG A 151 6.85 -19.40 7.64
CA ARG A 151 6.62 -19.43 6.19
C ARG A 151 5.17 -19.08 5.84
N ASN A 152 4.21 -19.56 6.61
CA ASN A 152 2.80 -19.21 6.45
C ASN A 152 2.56 -17.71 6.73
N LEU A 153 3.22 -17.13 7.73
CA LEU A 153 3.16 -15.69 7.99
C LEU A 153 3.72 -14.86 6.82
N LEU A 154 4.84 -15.31 6.23
CA LEU A 154 5.40 -14.69 5.01
C LEU A 154 4.42 -14.76 3.84
N VAL A 155 3.79 -15.92 3.62
CA VAL A 155 2.83 -16.11 2.54
C VAL A 155 1.59 -15.26 2.73
N HIS A 156 1.07 -15.15 3.96
CA HIS A 156 -0.04 -14.25 4.27
C HIS A 156 0.33 -12.78 4.00
N ARG A 157 1.55 -12.37 4.34
CA ARG A 157 2.05 -11.03 4.01
C ARG A 157 2.16 -10.82 2.49
N LEU A 158 2.69 -11.80 1.76
CA LEU A 158 2.80 -11.74 0.29
C LEU A 158 1.42 -11.71 -0.38
N GLN A 159 0.40 -12.36 0.19
CA GLN A 159 -0.99 -12.26 -0.24
C GLN A 159 -1.49 -10.82 -0.17
N TYR A 160 -1.32 -10.18 0.98
CA TYR A 160 -1.68 -8.78 1.16
C TYR A 160 -0.97 -7.88 0.13
N VAL A 161 0.35 -8.00 0.05
CA VAL A 161 1.22 -7.33 -0.94
C VAL A 161 0.70 -7.50 -2.37
N SER A 162 0.31 -8.72 -2.76
CA SER A 162 -0.17 -9.04 -4.12
C SER A 162 -1.47 -8.33 -4.52
N ILE A 163 -2.29 -7.93 -3.54
CA ILE A 163 -3.57 -7.23 -3.77
C ILE A 163 -3.33 -5.75 -4.06
N PHE A 164 -2.28 -5.15 -3.47
CA PHE A 164 -1.94 -3.72 -3.63
C PHE A 164 -0.74 -3.47 -4.54
N GLU A 165 -0.29 -4.49 -5.25
CA GLU A 165 0.82 -4.36 -6.18
C GLU A 165 0.39 -3.47 -7.36
N PRO A 166 0.98 -2.27 -7.52
CA PRO A 166 0.62 -1.38 -8.64
C PRO A 166 1.00 -1.98 -9.99
N ASN A 167 1.99 -2.89 -10.04
CA ASN A 167 2.32 -3.62 -11.26
C ASN A 167 1.42 -4.87 -11.42
N PRO A 168 0.50 -4.90 -12.38
CA PRO A 168 -0.45 -6.02 -12.52
C PRO A 168 0.24 -7.36 -12.82
N LEU A 169 1.40 -7.36 -13.49
CA LEU A 169 2.18 -8.56 -13.77
C LEU A 169 2.79 -9.13 -12.50
N LEU A 170 3.43 -8.26 -11.70
CA LEU A 170 4.01 -8.66 -10.42
C LEU A 170 2.93 -9.15 -9.44
N GLY A 171 1.77 -8.50 -9.42
CA GLY A 171 0.63 -8.92 -8.61
C GLY A 171 0.09 -10.29 -9.04
N ARG A 172 0.01 -10.55 -10.36
CA ARG A 172 -0.40 -11.86 -10.89
C ARG A 172 0.63 -12.95 -10.55
N LEU A 173 1.92 -12.64 -10.68
CA LEU A 173 3.02 -13.56 -10.33
C LEU A 173 2.99 -13.91 -8.84
N LEU A 174 2.83 -12.92 -7.96
CA LEU A 174 2.67 -13.10 -6.53
C LEU A 174 1.50 -14.04 -6.22
N ARG A 175 0.31 -13.74 -6.75
CA ARG A 175 -0.89 -14.58 -6.55
C ARG A 175 -0.69 -16.01 -7.04
N GLY A 176 -0.09 -16.18 -8.23
CA GLY A 176 0.22 -17.50 -8.77
C GLY A 176 1.23 -18.27 -7.92
N THR A 177 2.27 -17.60 -7.42
CA THR A 177 3.29 -18.19 -6.54
C THR A 177 2.68 -18.66 -5.21
N ILE A 178 1.86 -17.81 -4.60
CA ILE A 178 1.14 -18.11 -3.36
C ILE A 178 0.19 -19.29 -3.56
N GLN A 179 -0.56 -19.32 -4.66
CA GLN A 179 -1.52 -20.39 -4.94
C GLN A 179 -0.81 -21.75 -5.10
N ARG A 180 0.36 -21.78 -5.73
CA ARG A 180 1.20 -22.99 -5.84
C ARG A 180 1.83 -23.39 -4.51
N TYR A 181 2.21 -22.42 -3.67
CA TYR A 181 2.69 -22.70 -2.32
C TYR A 181 1.60 -23.37 -1.45
N LEU A 182 0.37 -22.85 -1.52
CA LEU A 182 -0.76 -23.36 -0.74
C LEU A 182 -1.29 -24.70 -1.27
N ASN A 183 -1.12 -24.98 -2.56
CA ASN A 183 -1.56 -26.21 -3.21
C ASN A 183 -0.37 -26.98 -3.81
N PRO A 184 0.26 -27.89 -3.06
CA PRO A 184 1.42 -28.66 -3.52
C PRO A 184 1.17 -29.49 -4.80
N SER A 185 -0.09 -29.82 -5.09
CA SER A 185 -0.50 -30.52 -6.32
C SER A 185 -0.35 -29.68 -7.60
N LEU A 186 -0.19 -28.35 -7.49
CA LEU A 186 0.04 -27.43 -8.61
C LEU A 186 1.55 -27.16 -8.85
N GLN A 187 2.43 -27.94 -8.21
CA GLN A 187 3.87 -27.81 -8.40
C GLN A 187 4.28 -28.38 -9.76
N MET A 188 4.59 -27.48 -10.70
CA MET A 188 5.28 -27.83 -11.95
C MET A 188 6.79 -27.95 -11.68
N PRO A 189 7.51 -28.84 -12.38
CA PRO A 189 8.96 -28.95 -12.24
C PRO A 189 9.65 -27.64 -12.62
N ALA A 190 10.75 -27.32 -11.94
CA ALA A 190 11.48 -26.05 -12.07
C ALA A 190 11.92 -25.71 -13.51
N SER A 191 12.03 -26.71 -14.39
CA SER A 191 12.38 -26.59 -15.81
C SER A 191 11.34 -25.83 -16.64
N GLN A 192 10.06 -25.79 -16.24
CA GLN A 192 9.01 -25.08 -16.99
C GLN A 192 8.91 -23.58 -16.66
N PHE A 193 9.42 -23.16 -15.49
CA PHE A 193 9.27 -21.77 -15.01
C PHE A 193 10.09 -20.77 -15.85
N LEU A 194 11.28 -21.16 -16.29
CA LEU A 194 12.12 -20.35 -17.18
C LEU A 194 11.56 -20.26 -18.60
N VAL A 195 10.79 -21.26 -19.04
CA VAL A 195 10.20 -21.31 -20.38
C VAL A 195 9.00 -20.37 -20.49
N ASP A 196 8.15 -20.29 -19.46
CA ASP A 196 7.00 -19.37 -19.46
C ASP A 196 7.44 -17.90 -19.40
N ILE A 197 8.48 -17.57 -18.63
CA ILE A 197 9.05 -16.21 -18.58
C ILE A 197 9.71 -15.84 -19.92
N ALA A 198 10.33 -16.79 -20.61
CA ALA A 198 10.95 -16.56 -21.91
C ALA A 198 9.94 -16.46 -23.07
N ASN A 199 8.74 -17.03 -22.93
CA ASN A 199 7.70 -17.03 -23.95
C ASN A 199 6.74 -15.84 -23.88
N GLU A 200 6.68 -15.10 -22.77
CA GLU A 200 5.96 -13.82 -22.68
C GLU A 200 6.81 -12.66 -23.24
N ARG A 201 7.09 -12.67 -24.55
CA ARG A 201 7.57 -11.45 -25.25
C ARG A 201 6.42 -10.45 -25.41
N PRO A 202 6.68 -9.13 -25.32
CA PRO A 202 5.66 -8.13 -25.61
C PRO A 202 5.24 -8.28 -27.08
N VAL A 203 3.94 -8.22 -27.33
CA VAL A 203 3.40 -8.04 -28.68
C VAL A 203 3.97 -6.73 -29.22
N GLU A 204 4.89 -6.82 -30.17
CA GLU A 204 5.34 -5.67 -30.95
C GLU A 204 4.13 -5.06 -31.64
N GLU A 205 3.88 -3.78 -31.38
CA GLU A 205 2.99 -2.93 -32.17
C GLU A 205 3.53 -2.92 -33.61
N ASN A 206 2.95 -3.76 -34.47
CA ASN A 206 3.07 -3.57 -35.91
C ASN A 206 2.29 -2.31 -36.30
N GLN A 207 3.02 -1.21 -36.44
CA GLN A 207 2.62 -0.09 -37.29
C GLN A 207 2.78 -0.52 -38.75
N GLN A 208 1.65 -0.65 -39.45
CA GLN A 208 1.49 -0.34 -40.86
C GLN A 208 0.02 -0.03 -41.16
#